data_AF-A0A7W1P4H9-F1
#
_entry.id   AF-A0A7W1P4H9-F1
#
_cell.length_a   1.000
_cell.length_b   1.000
_cell.length_c   1.000
_cell.angle_alpha   90.00
_cell.angle_beta   90.00
_cell.angle_gamma   90.00
#
_symmetry.space_group_name_H-M   'P 1'
#
loop_
_entity.id
_entity.type
_entity.pdbx_description
1 polymer ?
#
loop_
_entity_poly.entity_id
_entity_poly.type
_entity_poly.pdbx_seq_one_letter_code
_entity_poly.pdbx_strand_id
1 'polypeptide(L)'
;MSAARDERKENLLSFLRTIQKAGRPIGSLRENERLVTSGLIDSLAILQIVTYLETSYDIDFALRGVDPEQLGSIGGILDVIEQENR
;
A
#
# COMPACT_ATOMS: atom_id res chain seq x y z
N MET A 1 -2.03 -4.19 -18.91
CA MET A 1 -1.69 -3.43 -17.68
C MET A 1 -2.10 -2.00 -17.94
N SER A 2 -3.04 -1.48 -17.16
CA SER A 2 -3.67 -0.18 -17.39
C SER A 2 -2.74 0.93 -16.89
N ALA A 3 -2.61 2.03 -17.65
CA ALA A 3 -1.84 3.21 -17.24
C ALA A 3 -2.24 3.72 -15.83
N ALA A 4 -3.51 3.53 -15.44
CA ALA A 4 -4.00 3.88 -14.11
C ALA A 4 -3.40 3.03 -12.98
N ARG A 5 -3.08 1.75 -13.22
CA ARG A 5 -2.45 0.89 -12.19
C ARG A 5 -0.99 1.32 -11.97
N ASP A 6 -0.29 1.67 -13.04
CA ASP A 6 1.10 2.13 -12.96
C ASP A 6 1.20 3.47 -12.21
N GLU A 7 0.28 4.40 -12.48
CA GLU A 7 0.18 5.67 -11.73
C GLU A 7 -0.12 5.45 -10.24
N ARG A 8 -1.11 4.60 -9.92
CA ARG A 8 -1.44 4.23 -8.52
C ARG A 8 -0.26 3.59 -7.82
N LYS A 9 0.49 2.75 -8.51
CA LYS A 9 1.71 2.12 -8.01
C LYS A 9 2.78 3.16 -7.71
N GLU A 10 3.00 4.12 -8.60
CA GLU A 10 3.97 5.19 -8.38
C GLU A 10 3.59 6.09 -7.20
N ASN A 11 2.31 6.44 -7.07
CA ASN A 11 1.77 7.19 -5.93
C ASN A 11 1.94 6.41 -4.61
N LEU A 12 1.61 5.13 -4.60
CA LEU A 12 1.81 4.26 -3.44
C LEU A 12 3.30 4.14 -3.07
N LEU A 13 4.19 3.95 -4.05
CA LEU A 13 5.63 3.89 -3.80
C LEU A 13 6.16 5.22 -3.23
N SER A 14 5.65 6.35 -3.71
CA SER A 14 5.97 7.67 -3.17
C SER A 14 5.55 7.78 -1.71
N PHE A 15 4.32 7.35 -1.38
CA PHE A 15 3.83 7.31 -0.01
C PHE A 15 4.65 6.37 0.88
N LEU A 16 4.92 5.14 0.43
CA LEU A 16 5.69 4.16 1.20
C LEU A 16 7.09 4.67 1.53
N ARG A 17 7.73 5.45 0.64
CA ARG A 17 9.02 6.10 0.92
C ARG A 17 8.96 7.12 2.07
N THR A 18 7.79 7.67 2.38
CA THR A 18 7.62 8.60 3.51
C THR A 18 7.54 7.89 4.86
N ILE A 19 7.11 6.63 4.87
CA ILE A 19 6.93 5.82 6.09
C ILE A 19 7.96 4.68 6.23
N GLN A 20 8.83 4.50 5.23
CA GLN A 20 9.87 3.46 5.23
C GLN A 20 10.86 3.64 6.38
N LYS A 21 11.39 2.53 6.90
CA LYS A 21 12.50 2.57 7.85
C LYS A 21 13.76 3.13 7.18
N ALA A 22 14.46 4.02 7.89
CA ALA A 22 15.69 4.63 7.40
C ALA A 22 16.74 3.56 7.02
N GLY A 23 17.37 3.72 5.85
CA GLY A 23 18.45 2.85 5.39
C GLY A 23 18.04 1.70 4.45
N ARG A 24 16.76 1.54 4.09
CA ARG A 24 16.33 0.61 3.03
C ARG A 24 15.57 1.31 1.90
N PRO A 25 16.15 1.40 0.69
CA PRO A 25 15.47 2.01 -0.44
C PRO A 25 14.37 1.08 -0.99
N ILE A 26 13.16 1.62 -1.12
CA ILE A 26 11.97 0.96 -1.70
C ILE A 26 12.02 0.82 -3.24
N GLY A 27 13.05 1.37 -3.89
CA GLY A 27 13.14 1.49 -5.35
C GLY A 27 13.09 0.18 -6.17
N SER A 28 13.24 -0.99 -5.53
CA SER A 28 13.23 -2.30 -6.20
C SER A 28 12.15 -3.28 -5.71
N LEU A 29 11.17 -2.81 -4.94
CA LEU A 29 10.17 -3.73 -4.38
C LEU A 29 9.30 -4.36 -5.45
N ARG A 30 9.17 -5.69 -5.38
CA ARG A 30 8.23 -6.42 -6.22
C ARG A 30 6.83 -6.27 -5.64
N GLU A 31 5.82 -6.38 -6.50
CA GLU A 31 4.41 -6.24 -6.07
C GLU A 31 4.02 -7.29 -5.02
N ASN A 32 4.58 -8.50 -5.11
CA ASN A 32 4.33 -9.59 -4.18
C ASN A 32 5.21 -9.56 -2.91
N GLU A 33 6.03 -8.52 -2.74
CA GLU A 33 6.95 -8.43 -1.63
C GLU A 33 6.22 -7.98 -0.36
N ARG A 34 6.40 -8.74 0.73
CA ARG A 34 5.76 -8.44 2.01
C ARG A 34 6.47 -7.29 2.70
N LEU A 35 5.83 -6.14 2.79
CA LEU A 35 6.38 -4.89 3.34
C LEU A 35 6.73 -5.02 4.84
N VAL A 36 5.85 -5.67 5.61
CA VAL A 36 6.06 -5.86 7.05
C VAL A 36 7.09 -6.96 7.31
N THR A 37 6.95 -8.11 6.65
CA THR A 37 7.85 -9.27 6.88
C THR A 37 9.26 -9.03 6.34
N SER A 38 9.42 -8.20 5.32
CA SER A 38 10.73 -7.75 4.85
C SER A 38 11.41 -6.79 5.83
N GLY A 39 10.67 -6.24 6.80
CA GLY A 39 11.15 -5.26 7.77
C GLY A 39 11.34 -3.86 7.18
N LEU A 40 10.73 -3.57 6.02
CA LEU A 40 10.80 -2.27 5.36
C LEU A 40 9.92 -1.23 6.04
N ILE A 41 8.77 -1.68 6.52
CA ILE A 41 7.83 -0.86 7.29
C ILE A 41 7.49 -1.57 8.60
N ASP A 42 7.09 -0.80 9.60
CA ASP A 42 6.65 -1.36 10.89
C ASP A 42 5.21 -1.90 10.79
N SER A 43 4.78 -2.77 11.72
CA SER A 43 3.38 -3.21 11.78
C SER A 43 2.43 -2.03 12.01
N LEU A 44 2.90 -0.99 12.69
CA LEU A 44 2.16 0.27 12.88
C LEU A 44 1.95 1.04 11.56
N ALA A 45 2.84 0.84 10.59
CA ALA A 45 2.73 1.50 9.28
C ALA A 45 1.51 1.03 8.49
N ILE A 46 0.92 -0.12 8.83
CA ILE A 46 -0.37 -0.57 8.26
C ILE A 46 -1.45 0.49 8.52
N LEU A 47 -1.51 1.10 9.71
CA LEU A 47 -2.50 2.14 10.00
C LEU A 47 -2.29 3.37 9.10
N GLN A 48 -1.04 3.73 8.83
CA GLN A 48 -0.72 4.84 7.93
C GLN A 48 -1.14 4.53 6.50
N ILE A 49 -0.97 3.27 6.05
CA ILE A 49 -1.46 2.80 4.76
C ILE A 49 -2.98 2.87 4.70
N VAL A 50 -3.70 2.41 5.73
CA VAL A 50 -5.16 2.51 5.81
C VAL A 50 -5.59 3.97 5.66
N THR A 51 -5.04 4.89 6.48
CA THR A 51 -5.37 6.31 6.40
C THR A 51 -5.05 6.93 5.03
N TYR A 52 -3.95 6.53 4.40
CA TYR A 52 -3.62 6.98 3.04
C TYR A 52 -4.67 6.53 2.02
N LEU A 53 -5.13 5.28 2.11
CA LEU A 53 -6.14 4.73 1.21
C LEU A 53 -7.52 5.35 1.43
N GLU A 54 -7.92 5.57 2.69
CA GLU A 54 -9.14 6.29 3.04
C GLU A 54 -9.12 7.71 2.46
N THR A 55 -8.02 8.44 2.65
CA THR A 55 -7.95 9.85 2.25
C THR A 55 -7.71 10.07 0.75
N SER A 56 -6.94 9.20 0.10
CA SER A 56 -6.56 9.38 -1.31
C SER A 56 -7.50 8.70 -2.29
N TYR A 57 -8.23 7.67 -1.84
CA TYR A 57 -9.09 6.85 -2.69
C TYR A 57 -10.53 6.72 -2.14
N ASP A 58 -10.89 7.43 -1.07
CA ASP A 58 -12.22 7.45 -0.46
C ASP A 58 -12.72 6.05 -0.05
N ILE A 59 -11.79 5.17 0.34
CA ILE A 59 -12.08 3.79 0.73
C ILE A 59 -12.52 3.76 2.18
N ASP A 60 -13.73 3.28 2.48
CA ASP A 60 -14.21 3.12 3.85
C ASP A 60 -13.77 1.76 4.45
N PHE A 61 -12.68 1.75 5.20
CA PHE A 61 -12.21 0.54 5.89
C PHE A 61 -13.02 0.20 7.16
N ALA A 62 -13.83 1.12 7.68
CA ALA A 62 -14.74 0.81 8.79
C ALA A 62 -15.89 -0.08 8.29
N LEU A 63 -16.34 0.12 7.06
CA LEU A 63 -17.35 -0.71 6.41
C LEU A 63 -16.76 -1.99 5.80
N ARG A 64 -15.63 -1.88 5.09
CA ARG A 64 -14.99 -2.98 4.36
C ARG A 64 -14.25 -3.96 5.28
N GLY A 65 -13.74 -3.47 6.41
CA GLY A 65 -12.80 -4.19 7.25
C GLY A 65 -11.36 -4.08 6.75
N VAL A 66 -10.40 -4.18 7.68
CA VAL A 66 -8.98 -4.12 7.41
C VAL A 66 -8.40 -5.53 7.38
N ASP A 67 -7.83 -5.94 6.24
CA ASP A 67 -7.06 -7.18 6.11
C ASP A 67 -5.54 -6.87 6.12
N PRO A 68 -4.82 -7.18 7.22
CA PRO A 68 -3.38 -6.95 7.32
C PRO A 68 -2.56 -7.77 6.32
N GLU A 69 -3.03 -8.94 5.87
CA GLU A 69 -2.30 -9.73 4.87
C GLU A 69 -2.42 -9.09 3.49
N GLN A 70 -3.60 -8.57 3.15
CA GLN A 70 -3.81 -7.84 1.90
C GLN A 70 -3.00 -6.52 1.87
N LEU A 71 -3.02 -5.76 2.95
CA LEU A 71 -2.25 -4.51 3.07
C LEU A 71 -0.76 -4.73 3.32
N GLY A 72 -0.34 -5.97 3.54
CA GLY A 72 1.05 -6.33 3.78
C GLY A 72 1.92 -6.35 2.53
N SER A 73 1.38 -6.10 1.33
CA SER A 73 2.11 -6.10 0.05
C SER A 73 1.63 -5.00 -0.89
N ILE A 74 2.50 -4.54 -1.79
CA ILE A 74 2.14 -3.52 -2.79
C ILE A 74 1.02 -4.01 -3.70
N GLY A 75 1.10 -5.27 -4.16
CA GLY A 75 0.10 -5.88 -5.02
C GLY A 75 -1.27 -5.93 -4.34
N GLY A 76 -1.32 -6.39 -3.09
CA GLY A 76 -2.58 -6.44 -2.34
C GLY A 76 -3.19 -5.05 -2.12
N ILE A 77 -2.39 -4.03 -1.83
CA ILE A 77 -2.87 -2.63 -1.72
C ILE A 77 -3.41 -2.13 -3.07
N LEU A 78 -2.72 -2.39 -4.18
CA LEU A 78 -3.19 -2.01 -5.51
C LEU A 78 -4.50 -2.70 -5.87
N ASP A 79 -4.66 -3.95 -5.47
CA ASP A 79 -5.88 -4.71 -5.70
C ASP A 79 -7.05 -4.13 -4.88
N VAL A 80 -6.81 -3.64 -3.66
CA VAL A 80 -7.81 -2.86 -2.89
C VAL A 80 -8.26 -1.62 -3.67
N ILE A 81 -7.31 -0.82 -4.15
CA ILE A 81 -7.62 0.41 -4.89
C ILE A 81 -8.39 0.11 -6.17
N GLU A 82 -8.09 -1.00 -6.85
CA GLU A 82 -8.80 -1.43 -8.05
C GLU A 82 -10.21 -1.95 -7.79
N GLN A 83 -10.47 -2.58 -6.64
CA GLN A 83 -11.79 -3.07 -6.27
C GLN A 83 -12.78 -1.92 -6.04
N GLU A 84 -12.34 -0.83 -5.42
CA GLU A 84 -13.20 0.32 -5.13
C GLU A 84 -13.42 1.24 -6.34
N ASN A 85 -12.52 1.21 -7.33
CA ASN A 85 -12.64 2.00 -8.56
C ASN A 85 -13.35 1.25 -9.72
N ARG A 86 -14.15 0.23 -9.43
CA ARG A 86 -14.95 -0.53 -10.42
C ARG A 86 -16.41 -0.13 -10.39
#